data_AF-A0A8H7MLJ0-F1
#
_entry.id   AF-A0A8H7MLJ0-F1
#
_cell.length_a   1.000
_cell.length_b   1.000
_cell.length_c   1.000
_cell.angle_alpha   90.00
_cell.angle_beta   90.00
_cell.angle_gamma   90.00
#
_symmetry.space_group_name_H-M   'P 1'
#
loop_
_entity.id
_entity.type
_entity.pdbx_description
1 polymer ?
#
loop_
_entity_poly.entity_id
_entity_poly.type
_entity_poly.pdbx_seq_one_letter_code
_entity_poly.pdbx_strand_id
1 'polypeptide(L)'
;MPSEASTPAPAHEPPSLPSSPLPKRTKIIDPTPLNQTSTLPRTTDSGTATPTPLASTTTMSALQPPAPIAPSIAAGAAAEQALQVLLLSSHATAPTKGSAFAAGHDLYSAKDTVIPARGRAIVATDISISVPVGTYGRVAPRSGLAAKHGIDTMAGVIDADYRGPVGVILANLSDTDFEIKVGDRIAQLIVEKIAMPEVVVVQKLEESVRGAGGFGSTGGFGAGAAA
;
A
#
# COMPACT_ATOMS: atom_id res chain seq x y z
N MET A 1 21.00 53.91 4.66
CA MET A 1 21.83 52.68 4.75
C MET A 1 22.00 52.33 6.22
N PRO A 2 21.18 51.41 6.74
CA PRO A 2 21.69 50.40 7.65
C PRO A 2 21.40 49.00 7.08
N SER A 3 22.39 48.12 7.22
CA SER A 3 22.38 46.72 6.85
C SER A 3 21.59 45.89 7.85
N GLU A 4 20.62 45.09 7.40
CA GLU A 4 20.08 43.99 8.20
C GLU A 4 20.64 42.67 7.70
N ALA A 5 21.27 41.96 8.64
CA ALA A 5 21.89 40.68 8.45
C ALA A 5 20.83 39.58 8.25
N SER A 6 21.04 38.77 7.21
CA SER A 6 20.22 37.60 6.90
C SER A 6 20.58 36.46 7.85
N THR A 7 19.61 36.02 8.66
CA THR A 7 19.71 34.79 9.46
C THR A 7 19.34 33.59 8.57
N PRO A 8 20.17 32.53 8.46
CA PRO A 8 19.80 31.37 7.67
C PRO A 8 18.81 30.48 8.45
N ALA A 9 17.78 29.99 7.76
CA ALA A 9 16.84 29.00 8.29
C ALA A 9 17.54 27.63 8.46
N PRO A 10 17.17 26.81 9.47
CA PRO A 10 17.77 25.50 9.67
C PRO A 10 17.34 24.55 8.55
N ALA A 11 18.32 23.92 7.89
CA ALA A 11 18.09 22.85 6.93
C ALA A 11 17.54 21.62 7.65
N HIS A 12 16.31 21.21 7.31
CA HIS A 12 15.72 19.98 7.82
C HIS A 12 16.20 18.83 6.93
N GLU A 13 17.12 18.02 7.43
CA GLU A 13 17.59 16.82 6.72
C GLU A 13 16.50 15.72 6.79
N PRO A 14 16.21 15.00 5.70
CA PRO A 14 15.22 13.93 5.71
C PRO A 14 15.70 12.75 6.59
N PRO A 15 14.78 12.03 7.26
CA PRO A 15 15.15 10.95 8.16
C PRO A 15 15.82 9.80 7.39
N SER A 16 16.99 9.37 7.88
CA SER A 16 17.76 8.25 7.35
C SER A 16 17.04 6.91 7.58
N LEU A 17 17.08 6.04 6.57
CA LEU A 17 16.52 4.68 6.61
C LEU A 17 17.18 3.83 7.72
N PRO A 18 16.43 2.92 8.38
CA PRO A 18 16.98 2.08 9.45
C PRO A 18 18.03 1.10 8.91
N SER A 19 19.27 1.22 9.42
CA SER A 19 20.37 0.30 9.17
C SER A 19 20.29 -0.91 10.09
N SER A 20 19.52 -1.93 9.70
CA SER A 20 19.55 -3.24 10.35
C SER A 20 19.90 -4.34 9.34
N PRO A 21 20.90 -5.19 9.62
CA PRO A 21 21.38 -6.18 8.66
C PRO A 21 20.38 -7.33 8.46
N LEU A 22 20.20 -7.74 7.20
CA LEU A 22 19.37 -8.89 6.80
C LEU A 22 19.86 -10.19 7.48
N PRO A 23 18.96 -11.05 7.99
CA PRO A 23 19.34 -12.33 8.56
C PRO A 23 19.90 -13.28 7.49
N LYS A 24 21.01 -13.95 7.84
CA LYS A 24 21.75 -14.87 6.96
C LYS A 24 20.96 -16.14 6.68
N ARG A 25 20.91 -16.48 5.38
CA ARG A 25 20.42 -17.69 4.71
C ARG A 25 20.67 -19.00 5.49
N THR A 26 19.60 -19.71 5.86
CA THR A 26 19.65 -21.11 6.31
C THR A 26 19.55 -22.05 5.09
N LYS A 27 20.43 -23.05 5.04
CA LYS A 27 20.52 -24.07 3.98
C LYS A 27 19.23 -24.90 3.90
N ILE A 28 18.65 -25.00 2.71
CA ILE A 28 17.61 -25.98 2.37
C ILE A 28 18.31 -27.27 1.92
N ILE A 29 17.81 -28.39 2.44
CA ILE A 29 18.23 -29.76 2.13
C ILE A 29 17.34 -30.26 0.99
N ASP A 30 17.94 -30.80 -0.06
CA ASP A 30 17.22 -31.39 -1.20
C ASP A 30 16.46 -32.67 -0.80
N PRO A 31 15.22 -32.91 -1.27
CA PRO A 31 14.59 -34.21 -1.17
C PRO A 31 14.88 -35.08 -2.40
N THR A 32 15.47 -36.24 -2.14
CA THR A 32 15.62 -37.37 -3.06
C THR A 32 14.25 -37.93 -3.50
N PRO A 33 14.04 -38.27 -4.78
CA PRO A 33 12.91 -39.10 -5.17
C PRO A 33 13.29 -40.60 -5.18
N LEU A 34 12.48 -41.41 -4.50
CA LEU A 34 12.49 -42.88 -4.58
C LEU A 34 11.39 -43.31 -5.56
N ASN A 35 11.75 -44.06 -6.60
CA ASN A 35 10.86 -45.11 -7.09
C ASN A 35 11.65 -46.30 -7.66
N GLN A 36 11.20 -47.49 -7.29
CA GLN A 36 11.71 -48.82 -7.61
C GLN A 36 11.35 -49.15 -9.08
N THR A 37 12.02 -50.05 -9.83
CA THR A 37 12.02 -51.52 -9.68
C THR A 37 13.10 -52.23 -10.54
N SER A 38 13.78 -53.21 -9.91
CA SER A 38 14.04 -54.60 -10.35
C SER A 38 14.42 -55.03 -11.80
N THR A 39 15.59 -55.70 -11.86
CA THR A 39 15.94 -57.00 -12.51
C THR A 39 16.40 -57.18 -13.99
N LEU A 40 17.65 -57.66 -14.06
CA LEU A 40 18.30 -58.70 -14.90
C LEU A 40 19.06 -58.33 -16.21
N PRO A 41 20.25 -58.94 -16.46
CA PRO A 41 21.13 -58.62 -17.59
C PRO A 41 21.12 -59.68 -18.71
N ARG A 42 21.41 -59.27 -19.97
CA ARG A 42 21.89 -60.18 -21.02
C ARG A 42 22.59 -59.48 -22.21
N THR A 43 23.90 -59.74 -22.30
CA THR A 43 24.77 -60.08 -23.45
C THR A 43 24.72 -59.38 -24.83
N THR A 44 25.94 -59.28 -25.42
CA THR A 44 26.35 -59.29 -26.86
C THR A 44 26.00 -58.05 -27.69
N ASP A 45 26.79 -57.52 -28.64
CA ASP A 45 28.14 -57.72 -29.17
C ASP A 45 28.42 -56.52 -30.13
N SER A 46 29.70 -56.25 -30.40
CA SER A 46 30.31 -55.68 -31.63
C SER A 46 29.73 -54.44 -32.35
N GLY A 47 30.60 -53.46 -32.64
CA GLY A 47 30.44 -52.62 -33.83
C GLY A 47 31.14 -51.24 -33.86
N THR A 48 32.42 -51.22 -34.25
CA THR A 48 33.11 -50.26 -35.17
C THR A 48 32.82 -48.75 -35.07
N ALA A 49 33.81 -47.94 -34.64
CA ALA A 49 34.67 -47.03 -35.45
C ALA A 49 33.92 -45.87 -36.16
N THR A 50 34.30 -44.59 -36.12
CA THR A 50 35.60 -43.93 -36.41
C THR A 50 35.46 -42.39 -36.07
N PRO A 51 36.48 -41.50 -36.23
CA PRO A 51 36.84 -40.47 -35.24
C PRO A 51 36.81 -39.00 -35.79
N THR A 52 36.91 -38.00 -34.89
CA THR A 52 37.73 -36.74 -34.93
C THR A 52 37.58 -35.78 -36.16
N PRO A 53 38.08 -34.50 -36.23
CA PRO A 53 38.69 -33.54 -35.26
C PRO A 53 37.92 -32.18 -35.10
N LEU A 54 38.13 -31.40 -34.03
CA LEU A 54 39.10 -30.28 -33.83
C LEU A 54 38.88 -29.09 -34.81
N ALA A 55 38.86 -27.80 -34.46
CA ALA A 55 39.52 -27.08 -33.37
C ALA A 55 39.01 -25.61 -33.26
N SER A 56 39.26 -25.00 -32.08
CA SER A 56 39.65 -23.60 -31.83
C SER A 56 38.65 -22.46 -32.17
N THR A 57 38.37 -21.47 -31.32
CA THR A 57 39.36 -20.53 -30.75
C THR A 57 38.71 -19.67 -29.64
N THR A 58 39.51 -19.40 -28.61
CA THR A 58 39.32 -18.45 -27.51
C THR A 58 39.10 -17.00 -27.97
N THR A 59 38.15 -16.28 -27.36
CA THR A 59 38.29 -14.84 -27.09
C THR A 59 37.72 -14.51 -25.72
N MET A 60 38.57 -13.98 -24.84
CA MET A 60 38.27 -13.46 -23.52
C MET A 60 37.81 -12.00 -23.60
N SER A 61 36.81 -11.67 -22.78
CA SER A 61 36.72 -10.48 -21.92
C SER A 61 36.74 -9.07 -22.53
N ALA A 62 35.59 -8.40 -22.43
CA ALA A 62 35.53 -6.98 -22.06
C ALA A 62 34.39 -6.77 -21.06
N LEU A 63 34.76 -6.39 -19.83
CA LEU A 63 33.86 -5.97 -18.75
C LEU A 63 33.30 -4.59 -19.08
N GLN A 64 31.99 -4.53 -19.34
CA GLN A 64 31.22 -3.29 -19.34
C GLN A 64 30.77 -2.99 -17.88
N PRO A 65 31.03 -1.81 -17.31
CA PRO A 65 30.49 -1.46 -15.99
C PRO A 65 28.95 -1.33 -16.07
N PRO A 66 28.20 -1.71 -15.02
CA PRO A 66 26.75 -1.63 -15.04
C PRO A 66 26.31 -0.16 -15.10
N ALA A 67 25.44 0.15 -16.05
CA ALA A 67 24.76 1.44 -16.12
C ALA A 67 23.93 1.66 -14.84
N PRO A 68 23.81 2.91 -14.34
CA PRO A 68 22.98 3.20 -13.17
C PRO A 68 21.54 2.84 -13.48
N ILE A 69 20.94 1.98 -12.64
CA ILE A 69 19.53 1.63 -12.69
C ILE A 69 18.74 2.85 -12.22
N ALA A 70 18.49 3.79 -13.13
CA ALA A 70 17.42 4.75 -12.95
C ALA A 70 16.09 3.98 -13.04
N PRO A 71 15.10 4.21 -12.15
CA PRO A 71 13.78 3.65 -12.35
C PRO A 71 13.23 4.22 -13.67
N SER A 72 12.96 3.32 -14.60
CA SER A 72 12.31 3.62 -15.88
C SER A 72 10.88 4.11 -15.60
N ILE A 73 10.74 5.40 -15.31
CA ILE A 73 9.46 6.13 -15.38
C ILE A 73 9.21 6.44 -16.86
N ALA A 74 9.13 5.39 -17.67
CA ALA A 74 8.71 5.47 -19.06
C ALA A 74 7.44 4.65 -19.14
N ALA A 75 6.31 5.34 -18.96
CA ALA A 75 5.04 5.12 -19.64
C ALA A 75 4.83 3.70 -20.19
N GLY A 76 4.83 2.71 -19.31
CA GLY A 76 4.20 1.43 -19.56
C GLY A 76 2.71 1.66 -19.44
N ALA A 77 1.99 1.41 -20.52
CA ALA A 77 0.55 1.52 -20.67
C ALA A 77 -0.22 1.31 -19.36
N ALA A 78 -1.27 2.11 -19.16
CA ALA A 78 -2.31 1.95 -18.15
C ALA A 78 -3.02 0.59 -18.31
N ALA A 79 -2.29 -0.50 -18.06
CA ALA A 79 -2.85 -1.77 -17.71
C ALA A 79 -3.74 -1.49 -16.51
N GLU A 80 -4.99 -1.87 -16.65
CA GLU A 80 -6.04 -1.88 -15.66
C GLU A 80 -5.52 -2.56 -14.38
N GLN A 81 -4.82 -1.79 -13.53
CA GLN A 81 -4.23 -2.32 -12.32
C GLN A 81 -5.41 -2.60 -11.38
N ALA A 82 -5.64 -3.87 -11.09
CA ALA A 82 -6.63 -4.31 -10.13
C ALA A 82 -6.15 -4.00 -8.70
N LEU A 83 -7.11 -3.77 -7.79
CA LEU A 83 -6.83 -3.79 -6.35
C LEU A 83 -6.39 -5.21 -5.96
N GLN A 84 -5.14 -5.37 -5.53
CA GLN A 84 -4.65 -6.65 -5.03
C GLN A 84 -4.84 -6.73 -3.52
N VAL A 85 -5.26 -7.90 -3.04
CA VAL A 85 -5.53 -8.15 -1.61
C VAL A 85 -4.88 -9.46 -1.20
N LEU A 86 -4.09 -9.42 -0.13
CA LEU A 86 -3.52 -10.59 0.53
C LEU A 86 -4.24 -10.81 1.85
N LEU A 87 -4.80 -12.00 2.06
CA LEU A 87 -5.37 -12.41 3.34
C LEU A 87 -4.25 -12.91 4.26
N LEU A 88 -4.12 -12.33 5.44
CA LEU A 88 -3.05 -12.61 6.41
C LEU A 88 -3.45 -13.66 7.45
N SER A 89 -4.75 -13.97 7.57
CA SER A 89 -5.28 -14.95 8.51
C SER A 89 -6.53 -15.64 7.96
N SER A 90 -6.98 -16.71 8.63
CA SER A 90 -8.25 -17.39 8.34
C SER A 90 -9.50 -16.57 8.72
N HIS A 91 -9.34 -15.50 9.49
CA HIS A 91 -10.44 -14.60 9.87
C HIS A 91 -10.58 -13.41 8.91
N ALA A 92 -9.58 -13.18 8.06
CA ALA A 92 -9.62 -12.14 7.04
C ALA A 92 -10.71 -12.44 6.00
N THR A 93 -11.44 -11.40 5.59
CA THR A 93 -12.44 -11.48 4.52
C THR A 93 -12.06 -10.54 3.39
N ALA A 94 -12.08 -11.05 2.15
CA ALA A 94 -11.80 -10.22 0.98
C ALA A 94 -12.82 -9.07 0.88
N PRO A 95 -12.38 -7.81 0.63
CA PRO A 95 -13.28 -6.68 0.50
C PRO A 95 -14.30 -6.87 -0.63
N THR A 96 -15.56 -6.49 -0.39
CA THR A 96 -16.65 -6.68 -1.37
C THR A 96 -17.34 -5.38 -1.72
N LYS A 97 -17.97 -5.29 -2.89
CA LYS A 97 -18.81 -4.14 -3.24
C LYS A 97 -20.25 -4.38 -2.81
N GLY A 98 -20.87 -3.37 -2.21
CA GLY A 98 -22.29 -3.41 -1.86
C GLY A 98 -23.25 -3.31 -3.05
N SER A 99 -22.79 -2.79 -4.18
CA SER A 99 -23.55 -2.70 -5.44
C SER A 99 -22.61 -2.51 -6.63
N ALA A 100 -23.13 -2.65 -7.86
CA ALA A 100 -22.34 -2.53 -9.09
C ALA A 100 -21.58 -1.19 -9.20
N PHE A 101 -22.19 -0.11 -8.71
CA PHE A 101 -21.63 1.25 -8.75
C PHE A 101 -21.19 1.75 -7.37
N ALA A 102 -21.05 0.87 -6.38
CA ALA A 102 -20.51 1.25 -5.09
C ALA A 102 -19.10 1.82 -5.27
N ALA A 103 -18.88 3.00 -4.67
CA ALA A 103 -17.60 3.69 -4.70
C ALA A 103 -16.52 2.95 -3.90
N GLY A 104 -16.92 2.38 -2.75
CA GLY A 104 -16.02 1.67 -1.84
C GLY A 104 -16.24 0.15 -1.81
N HIS A 105 -15.20 -0.55 -1.39
CA HIS A 105 -15.23 -1.96 -1.01
C HIS A 105 -15.40 -2.07 0.51
N ASP A 106 -16.46 -2.72 0.99
CA ASP A 106 -16.67 -2.99 2.41
C ASP A 106 -15.45 -3.72 3.01
N LEU A 107 -14.93 -3.19 4.12
CA LEU A 107 -13.86 -3.79 4.93
C LEU A 107 -14.47 -4.51 6.13
N TYR A 108 -13.89 -5.65 6.46
CA TYR A 108 -14.41 -6.58 7.46
C TYR A 108 -13.52 -6.63 8.69
N SER A 109 -14.11 -6.77 9.87
CA SER A 109 -13.36 -7.07 11.09
C SER A 109 -12.85 -8.51 11.07
N ALA A 110 -11.57 -8.70 11.37
CA ALA A 110 -10.97 -10.02 11.61
C ALA A 110 -10.96 -10.40 13.10
N LYS A 111 -11.38 -9.51 14.00
CA LYS A 111 -11.37 -9.74 15.46
C LYS A 111 -12.54 -9.08 16.18
N ASP A 112 -13.12 -9.80 17.13
CA ASP A 112 -14.07 -9.21 18.08
C ASP A 112 -13.42 -8.02 18.80
N THR A 113 -14.06 -6.86 18.73
CA THR A 113 -13.54 -5.58 19.23
C THR A 113 -14.67 -4.76 19.81
N VAL A 114 -14.40 -4.00 20.86
CA VAL A 114 -15.33 -2.99 21.39
C VAL A 114 -14.73 -1.62 21.12
N ILE A 115 -15.53 -0.72 20.52
CA ILE A 115 -15.19 0.70 20.43
C ILE A 115 -15.84 1.40 21.63
N PRO A 116 -15.06 1.83 22.64
CA PRO A 116 -15.62 2.42 23.84
C PRO A 116 -16.47 3.65 23.54
N ALA A 117 -17.53 3.87 24.31
CA ALA A 117 -18.31 5.10 24.30
C ALA A 117 -17.38 6.32 24.38
N ARG A 118 -17.60 7.32 23.51
CA ARG A 118 -16.78 8.53 23.42
C ARG A 118 -15.28 8.25 23.21
N GLY A 119 -14.93 7.05 22.73
CA GLY A 119 -13.58 6.55 22.59
C GLY A 119 -13.23 6.19 21.15
N ARG A 120 -12.09 5.51 20.99
CA ARG A 120 -11.61 5.00 19.71
C ARG A 120 -10.84 3.71 19.87
N ALA A 121 -10.85 2.87 18.84
CA ALA A 121 -9.99 1.69 18.77
C ALA A 121 -9.59 1.39 17.32
N ILE A 122 -8.50 0.63 17.18
CA ILE A 122 -8.08 0.06 15.90
C ILE A 122 -8.72 -1.32 15.76
N VAL A 123 -9.46 -1.52 14.68
CA VAL A 123 -10.05 -2.81 14.32
C VAL A 123 -9.18 -3.45 13.25
N ALA A 124 -8.68 -4.65 13.52
CA ALA A 124 -7.87 -5.42 12.59
C ALA A 124 -8.73 -5.98 11.46
N THR A 125 -8.24 -5.90 10.23
CA THR A 125 -8.89 -6.50 9.05
C THR A 125 -8.18 -7.77 8.56
N ASP A 126 -6.97 -8.01 9.03
CA ASP A 126 -6.06 -9.08 8.60
C ASP A 126 -5.89 -9.18 7.07
N ILE A 127 -5.95 -8.04 6.38
CA ILE A 127 -5.57 -7.95 4.97
C ILE A 127 -4.37 -7.02 4.79
N SER A 128 -3.57 -7.29 3.76
CA SER A 128 -2.67 -6.32 3.15
C SER A 128 -3.16 -6.02 1.74
N ILE A 129 -2.92 -4.80 1.27
CA ILE A 129 -3.41 -4.36 -0.05
C ILE A 129 -2.29 -3.77 -0.90
N SER A 130 -2.49 -3.77 -2.21
CA SER A 130 -1.77 -2.97 -3.17
C SER A 130 -2.79 -2.26 -4.05
N VAL A 131 -2.87 -0.93 -3.91
CA VAL A 131 -3.73 -0.11 -4.78
C VAL A 131 -3.00 0.23 -6.09
N PRO A 132 -3.73 0.60 -7.16
CA PRO A 132 -3.13 1.06 -8.41
C PRO A 132 -2.23 2.29 -8.25
N VAL A 133 -1.20 2.40 -9.07
CA VAL A 133 -0.33 3.61 -9.12
C VAL A 133 -1.17 4.83 -9.51
N GLY A 134 -0.89 5.98 -8.87
CA GLY A 134 -1.68 7.22 -9.05
C GLY A 134 -2.97 7.23 -8.24
N THR A 135 -3.13 6.30 -7.30
CA THR A 135 -4.24 6.24 -6.37
C THR A 135 -3.75 6.02 -4.93
N TYR A 136 -4.61 6.25 -3.96
CA TYR A 136 -4.43 5.79 -2.58
C TYR A 136 -5.70 5.10 -2.10
N GLY A 137 -5.60 4.32 -1.03
CA GLY A 137 -6.75 3.70 -0.38
C GLY A 137 -7.31 4.61 0.71
N ARG A 138 -8.49 5.19 0.52
CA ARG A 138 -9.20 5.91 1.58
C ARG A 138 -10.12 4.97 2.36
N VAL A 139 -9.87 4.82 3.66
CA VAL A 139 -10.83 4.22 4.60
C VAL A 139 -11.89 5.26 4.92
N ALA A 140 -13.13 4.96 4.54
CA ALA A 140 -14.27 5.85 4.66
C ALA A 140 -15.36 5.26 5.56
N PRO A 141 -16.16 6.11 6.23
CA PRO A 141 -17.22 5.63 7.12
C PRO A 141 -18.36 5.02 6.32
N ARG A 142 -19.06 4.06 6.94
CA ARG A 142 -20.32 3.51 6.40
C ARG A 142 -21.48 4.31 6.97
N SER A 143 -22.35 4.84 6.10
CA SER A 143 -23.44 5.74 6.50
C SER A 143 -24.37 5.15 7.57
N GLY A 144 -24.65 3.85 7.49
CA GLY A 144 -25.46 3.15 8.49
C GLY A 144 -24.84 3.13 9.89
N LEU A 145 -23.51 2.98 9.98
CA LEU A 145 -22.80 3.00 11.26
C LEU A 145 -22.73 4.42 11.84
N ALA A 146 -22.46 5.41 10.98
CA ALA A 146 -22.45 6.82 11.37
C ALA A 146 -23.82 7.28 11.89
N ALA A 147 -24.89 7.05 11.13
CA ALA A 147 -26.22 7.56 11.46
C ALA A 147 -26.89 6.86 12.64
N LYS A 148 -26.66 5.55 12.81
CA LYS A 148 -27.37 4.74 13.84
C LYS A 148 -26.58 4.56 15.12
N HIS A 149 -25.24 4.58 15.03
CA HIS A 149 -24.36 4.25 16.15
C HIS A 149 -23.33 5.34 16.45
N GLY A 150 -23.29 6.43 15.69
CA GLY A 150 -22.32 7.51 15.89
C GLY A 150 -20.87 7.07 15.61
N ILE A 151 -20.67 6.08 14.74
CA ILE A 151 -19.35 5.55 14.41
C ILE A 151 -18.78 6.26 13.19
N ASP A 152 -17.58 6.82 13.35
CA ASP A 152 -16.82 7.46 12.28
C ASP A 152 -15.43 6.82 12.12
N THR A 153 -14.82 7.01 10.96
CA THR A 153 -13.46 6.54 10.69
C THR A 153 -12.45 7.67 10.90
N MET A 154 -11.36 7.40 11.60
CA MET A 154 -10.23 8.33 11.73
C MET A 154 -9.09 7.95 10.78
N ALA A 155 -8.21 8.92 10.51
CA ALA A 155 -7.07 8.79 9.59
C ALA A 155 -7.53 8.31 8.20
N GLY A 156 -7.23 7.05 7.86
CA GLY A 156 -7.79 6.39 6.69
C GLY A 156 -7.04 6.64 5.38
N VAL A 157 -5.83 7.20 5.39
CA VAL A 157 -4.97 7.26 4.21
C VAL A 157 -4.08 6.01 4.20
N ILE A 158 -4.30 5.11 3.24
CA ILE A 158 -3.44 3.96 2.98
C ILE A 158 -2.65 4.25 1.70
N ASP A 159 -1.35 4.47 1.86
CA ASP A 159 -0.44 4.81 0.76
C ASP A 159 -0.28 3.65 -0.23
N ALA A 160 0.03 3.99 -1.49
CA ALA A 160 0.14 3.01 -2.57
C ALA A 160 1.27 2.00 -2.40
N ASP A 161 2.31 2.37 -1.65
CA ASP A 161 3.48 1.55 -1.33
C ASP A 161 3.38 0.86 0.05
N TYR A 162 2.29 1.07 0.79
CA TYR A 162 2.05 0.35 2.04
C TYR A 162 1.74 -1.14 1.77
N ARG A 163 2.47 -2.05 2.42
CA ARG A 163 2.25 -3.51 2.35
C ARG A 163 2.03 -4.16 3.70
N GLY A 164 1.93 -3.36 4.76
CA GLY A 164 1.61 -3.86 6.09
C GLY A 164 0.13 -4.27 6.23
N PRO A 165 -0.28 -4.72 7.43
CA PRO A 165 -1.67 -5.03 7.72
C PRO A 165 -2.52 -3.76 7.74
N VAL A 166 -3.71 -3.82 7.13
CA VAL A 166 -4.67 -2.72 7.14
C VAL A 166 -5.44 -2.72 8.46
N GLY A 167 -5.38 -1.60 9.18
CA GLY A 167 -6.19 -1.35 10.38
C GLY A 167 -7.22 -0.26 10.11
N VAL A 168 -8.42 -0.42 10.65
CA VAL A 168 -9.47 0.61 10.59
C VAL A 168 -9.56 1.28 11.95
N ILE A 169 -9.27 2.58 12.02
CA ILE A 169 -9.41 3.36 13.25
C ILE A 169 -10.84 3.87 13.32
N LEU A 170 -11.62 3.39 14.29
CA LEU A 170 -12.99 3.84 14.51
C LEU A 170 -13.07 4.74 15.74
N ALA A 171 -13.76 5.86 15.60
CA ALA A 171 -14.19 6.72 16.69
C ALA A 171 -15.68 6.49 16.96
N ASN A 172 -16.03 6.41 18.25
CA ASN A 172 -17.41 6.32 18.69
C ASN A 172 -17.80 7.65 19.32
N LEU A 173 -18.73 8.35 18.66
CA LEU A 173 -19.23 9.65 19.07
C LEU A 173 -20.45 9.53 19.99
N SER A 174 -20.99 8.32 20.19
CA SER A 174 -22.12 8.05 21.08
C SER A 174 -21.66 7.81 22.53
N ASP A 175 -22.63 7.76 23.44
CA ASP A 175 -22.44 7.47 24.87
C ASP A 175 -22.59 5.97 25.21
N THR A 176 -22.63 5.10 24.19
CA THR A 176 -22.77 3.64 24.37
C THR A 176 -21.63 2.92 23.66
N ASP A 177 -21.05 1.90 24.32
CA ASP A 177 -20.05 1.04 23.70
C ASP A 177 -20.58 0.37 22.43
N PHE A 178 -19.74 0.28 21.41
CA PHE A 178 -20.10 -0.36 20.14
C PHE A 178 -19.33 -1.67 19.97
N GLU A 179 -20.07 -2.78 20.02
CA GLU A 179 -19.51 -4.11 19.80
C GLU A 179 -19.38 -4.42 18.30
N ILE A 180 -18.22 -4.94 17.92
CA ILE A 180 -17.91 -5.43 16.58
C ILE A 180 -17.55 -6.90 16.71
N LYS A 181 -18.14 -7.75 15.87
CA LYS A 181 -17.82 -9.16 15.76
C LYS A 181 -16.98 -9.44 14.52
N VAL A 182 -16.24 -10.55 14.53
CA VAL A 182 -15.55 -11.05 13.32
C VAL A 182 -16.55 -11.16 12.17
N GLY A 183 -16.18 -10.64 11.00
CA GLY A 183 -17.02 -10.63 9.80
C GLY A 183 -17.98 -9.44 9.69
N ASP A 184 -18.04 -8.55 10.69
CA ASP A 184 -18.82 -7.32 10.55
C ASP A 184 -18.15 -6.36 9.57
N ARG A 185 -18.98 -5.68 8.76
CA ARG A 185 -18.53 -4.64 7.83
C ARG A 185 -18.38 -3.32 8.57
N ILE A 186 -17.14 -2.87 8.78
CA ILE A 186 -16.82 -1.79 9.71
C ILE A 186 -16.49 -0.45 9.03
N ALA A 187 -16.02 -0.50 7.78
CA ALA A 187 -15.66 0.66 6.99
C ALA A 187 -15.75 0.29 5.50
N GLN A 188 -15.43 1.23 4.61
CA GLN A 188 -15.27 0.94 3.19
C GLN A 188 -13.97 1.55 2.66
N LEU A 189 -13.27 0.82 1.81
CA LEU A 189 -12.07 1.26 1.10
C LEU A 189 -12.45 1.86 -0.24
N ILE A 190 -12.18 3.15 -0.44
CA ILE A 190 -12.35 3.85 -1.70
C ILE A 190 -10.97 4.03 -2.33
N VAL A 191 -10.79 3.57 -3.57
CA VAL A 191 -9.56 3.78 -4.32
C VAL A 191 -9.65 5.14 -5.00
N GLU A 192 -9.01 6.14 -4.41
CA GLU A 192 -9.11 7.53 -4.85
C GLU A 192 -7.93 7.93 -5.73
N LYS A 193 -8.23 8.52 -6.89
CA LYS A 193 -7.23 9.05 -7.80
C LYS A 193 -6.59 10.31 -7.22
N ILE A 194 -5.27 10.39 -7.31
CA ILE A 194 -4.48 11.54 -6.85
C ILE A 194 -3.50 12.00 -7.92
N ALA A 195 -3.09 13.26 -7.81
CA ALA A 195 -1.87 13.73 -8.46
C ALA A 195 -0.73 13.70 -7.44
N MET A 196 0.48 13.40 -7.91
CA MET A 196 1.71 13.44 -7.10
C MET A 196 2.67 14.49 -7.70
N PRO A 197 2.35 15.80 -7.63
CA PRO A 197 3.20 16.84 -8.20
C PRO A 197 4.44 17.08 -7.34
N GLU A 198 5.50 17.58 -7.95
CA GLU A 198 6.65 18.12 -7.22
C GLU A 198 6.27 19.42 -6.51
N VAL A 199 6.80 19.62 -5.30
CA VAL A 199 6.59 20.85 -4.53
C VAL A 199 7.58 21.92 -4.99
N VAL A 200 7.07 23.06 -5.45
CA VAL A 200 7.86 24.22 -5.88
C VAL A 200 7.58 25.41 -4.96
N VAL A 201 8.63 25.96 -4.33
CA VAL A 201 8.53 27.13 -3.44
C VAL A 201 8.67 28.42 -4.26
N VAL A 202 7.71 29.35 -4.13
CA VAL A 202 7.66 30.61 -4.89
C VAL A 202 7.55 31.83 -3.96
N GLN A 203 7.94 33.01 -4.46
CA GLN A 203 7.88 34.26 -3.68
C GLN A 203 6.47 34.87 -3.56
N LYS A 204 5.61 34.64 -4.56
CA LYS A 204 4.21 35.11 -4.59
C LYS A 204 3.35 34.14 -5.39
N LEU A 205 2.10 33.94 -4.97
CA LEU A 205 1.06 33.22 -5.71
C LEU A 205 0.25 34.18 -6.59
N GLU A 206 -0.34 33.66 -7.68
CA GLU A 206 -1.29 34.42 -8.50
C GLU A 206 -2.56 34.78 -7.72
N GLU A 207 -3.14 35.94 -8.01
CA GLU A 207 -4.39 36.38 -7.40
C GLU A 207 -5.55 35.56 -7.96
N SER A 208 -6.52 35.22 -7.10
CA SER A 208 -7.72 34.48 -7.48
C SER A 208 -8.97 35.21 -7.03
N VAL A 209 -10.12 34.93 -7.67
CA VAL A 209 -11.43 35.50 -7.30
C VAL A 209 -11.77 35.23 -5.83
N ARG A 210 -11.35 34.09 -5.27
CA ARG A 210 -11.57 33.75 -3.86
C ARG A 210 -10.59 34.48 -2.91
N GLY A 211 -9.39 34.80 -3.38
CA GLY A 211 -8.35 35.44 -2.57
C GLY A 211 -8.10 34.70 -1.26
N ALA A 212 -8.09 35.45 -0.14
CA ALA A 212 -7.89 34.91 1.20
C ALA A 212 -9.19 34.42 1.90
N GLY A 213 -10.34 34.37 1.19
CA GLY A 213 -11.62 33.98 1.79
C GLY A 213 -11.72 32.48 2.13
N GLY A 214 -11.96 32.15 3.41
CA GLY A 214 -12.16 30.79 3.91
C GLY A 214 -13.14 30.74 5.09
N PHE A 215 -13.37 29.55 5.67
CA PHE A 215 -14.11 29.39 6.93
C PHE A 215 -15.51 30.05 6.98
N GLY A 216 -16.33 29.81 5.95
CA GLY A 216 -17.68 30.41 5.88
C GLY A 216 -17.72 31.82 5.28
N SER A 217 -16.66 32.27 4.60
CA SER A 217 -16.60 33.57 3.90
C SER A 217 -17.71 33.78 2.84
N THR A 218 -18.39 32.72 2.42
CA THR A 218 -19.53 32.76 1.48
C THR A 218 -20.90 32.78 2.19
N GLY A 219 -20.93 32.87 3.53
CA GLY A 219 -22.14 32.81 4.35
C GLY A 219 -22.59 31.38 4.70
N GLY A 220 -23.69 31.26 5.46
CA GLY A 220 -24.33 29.97 5.78
C GLY A 220 -24.66 29.75 7.26
N PHE A 221 -24.01 30.47 8.17
CA PHE A 221 -24.30 30.45 9.60
C PHE A 221 -24.28 31.88 10.13
N GLY A 222 -25.39 32.60 9.96
CA GLY A 222 -25.52 33.94 10.53
C GLY A 222 -25.46 33.84 12.05
N ALA A 223 -24.48 34.51 12.66
CA ALA A 223 -24.66 34.98 14.03
C ALA A 223 -25.97 35.80 14.01
N GLY A 224 -26.93 35.42 14.85
CA GLY A 224 -28.16 36.17 15.01
C GLY A 224 -27.83 37.66 15.16
N ALA A 225 -28.64 38.49 14.50
CA ALA A 225 -28.58 39.94 14.62
C ALA A 225 -28.36 40.33 16.09
N ALA A 226 -27.21 40.93 16.38
CA ALA A 226 -27.00 41.62 17.63
C ALA A 226 -27.64 43.01 17.51
N ALA A 227 -28.60 43.24 18.41
CA ALA A 227 -29.36 44.47 18.69
C ALA A 227 -30.46 44.87 17.69
#